data_AF-A0AAJ0XEK7-F1
#
_entry.id   AF-A0AAJ0XEK7-F1
#
_cell.length_a   1.000
_cell.length_b   1.000
_cell.length_c   1.000
_cell.angle_alpha   90.00
_cell.angle_beta   90.00
_cell.angle_gamma   90.00
#
_symmetry.space_group_name_H-M   'P 1'
#
loop_
_entity.id
_entity.type
_entity.pdbx_description
1 polymer ?
#
loop_
_entity_poly.entity_id
_entity_poly.type
_entity_poly.pdbx_seq_one_letter_code
_entity_poly.pdbx_strand_id
1 'polypeptide(L)' 'MPADIDLTTRVELPRAELPQAEPSVLVIFGASGDLTRRKLIPALFHLAGEGCLAPELQIIG' A
#
# COMPACT_ATOMS: atom_id res chain seq x y z
N MET A 1 -20.10 23.28 -21.17
CA MET A 1 -18.76 22.90 -21.66
C MET A 1 -18.41 21.56 -21.02
N PRO A 2 -18.37 20.44 -21.74
CA PRO A 2 -17.82 19.21 -21.18
C PRO A 2 -16.31 19.42 -20.97
N ALA A 3 -15.83 19.18 -19.75
CA ALA A 3 -14.41 19.15 -19.47
C ALA A 3 -13.85 17.83 -20.01
N ASP A 4 -13.12 17.90 -21.12
CA ASP A 4 -12.32 16.78 -21.63
C ASP A 4 -11.24 16.45 -20.59
N ILE A 5 -11.42 15.34 -19.89
CA ILE A 5 -10.41 14.79 -18.97
C ILE A 5 -9.32 14.17 -19.86
N ASP A 6 -8.19 14.85 -19.97
CA ASP A 6 -7.02 14.35 -20.67
C ASP A 6 -6.28 13.31 -19.81
N LEU A 7 -6.54 12.01 -20.10
CA LEU A 7 -5.86 10.88 -19.46
C LEU A 7 -4.35 10.77 -19.79
N THR A 8 -3.80 11.60 -20.68
CA THR A 8 -2.38 11.58 -21.04
C THR A 8 -1.51 12.38 -20.07
N THR A 9 -2.11 13.24 -19.25
CA THR A 9 -1.40 14.01 -18.22
C THR A 9 -1.10 13.12 -17.01
N ARG A 10 0.17 12.74 -16.80
CA ARG A 10 0.62 12.13 -15.55
C ARG A 10 0.51 13.18 -14.43
N VAL A 11 -0.46 13.02 -13.55
CA VAL A 11 -0.52 13.79 -12.30
C VAL A 11 0.53 13.22 -11.35
N GLU A 12 1.60 13.96 -11.13
CA GLU A 12 2.59 13.64 -10.10
C GLU A 12 2.02 14.05 -8.74
N LEU A 13 1.40 13.08 -8.06
CA LEU A 13 0.87 13.29 -6.72
C LEU A 13 2.05 13.51 -5.78
N PRO A 14 2.04 14.57 -4.94
CA PRO A 14 3.03 14.76 -3.90
C PRO A 14 3.19 13.48 -3.09
N ARG A 15 4.42 13.08 -2.80
CA ARG A 15 4.68 11.89 -1.98
C ARG A 15 4.05 12.14 -0.61
N ALA A 16 3.01 11.38 -0.29
CA ALA A 16 2.36 11.50 1.00
C ALA A 16 3.37 11.13 2.09
N GLU A 17 3.56 12.01 3.07
CA GLU A 17 4.25 11.65 4.31
C GLU A 17 3.33 10.68 5.06
N LEU A 18 3.70 9.40 5.06
CA LEU A 18 2.91 8.36 5.69
C LEU A 18 3.28 8.29 7.18
N PRO A 19 2.31 8.40 8.10
CA PRO A 19 2.59 8.19 9.51
C PRO A 19 2.99 6.72 9.74
N GLN A 20 3.70 6.48 10.84
CA GLN A 20 3.94 5.12 11.29
C GLN A 20 2.62 4.51 11.79
N ALA A 21 2.28 3.32 11.29
CA ALA A 21 1.13 2.56 11.75
C ALA A 21 1.32 2.08 13.19
N GLU A 22 0.22 1.99 13.94
CA GLU A 22 0.22 1.40 15.28
C GLU A 22 0.42 -0.13 15.22
N PRO A 23 0.93 -0.75 16.30
CA PRO A 23 0.99 -2.20 16.45
C PRO A 23 -0.37 -2.86 16.19
N SER A 24 -0.43 -3.80 15.25
CA SER A 24 -1.68 -4.45 14.85
C SER A 24 -1.45 -5.84 14.24
N VAL A 25 -2.54 -6.58 14.05
CA VAL A 25 -2.55 -7.86 13.33
C VAL A 25 -3.33 -7.69 12.03
N LEU A 26 -2.66 -7.88 10.89
CA LEU A 26 -3.26 -7.88 9.56
C LEU A 26 -3.58 -9.31 9.12
N VAL A 27 -4.86 -9.63 8.96
CA VAL A 27 -5.31 -10.94 8.45
C VAL A 27 -5.66 -10.82 6.97
N ILE A 28 -4.96 -11.56 6.11
CA ILE A 28 -5.16 -11.57 4.65
C ILE A 28 -5.86 -12.86 4.24
N PHE A 29 -7.18 -12.80 4.09
CA PHE A 29 -7.92 -13.92 3.49
C PHE A 29 -7.52 -14.08 2.02
N GLY A 30 -7.10 -15.29 1.65
CA GLY A 30 -6.55 -15.54 0.32
C GLY A 30 -5.10 -15.06 0.19
N ALA A 31 -4.28 -15.26 1.22
CA ALA A 31 -2.87 -14.87 1.19
C ALA A 31 -2.07 -15.54 0.06
N SER A 32 -2.53 -16.68 -0.46
CA SER A 32 -1.95 -17.36 -1.63
C SER A 32 -2.43 -16.81 -2.98
N GLY A 33 -3.39 -15.87 -2.99
CA GLY A 33 -3.98 -15.30 -4.20
C GLY A 33 -3.06 -14.37 -4.99
N ASP A 34 -3.41 -14.15 -6.25
CA ASP A 34 -2.61 -13.34 -7.19
C ASP A 34 -2.41 -11.89 -6.70
N LEU A 35 -3.45 -11.29 -6.10
CA LEU A 35 -3.39 -9.93 -5.58
C LEU A 35 -2.40 -9.80 -4.43
N THR A 36 -2.41 -10.76 -3.50
CA THR A 36 -1.48 -10.81 -2.37
C THR A 36 -0.04 -10.84 -2.87
N ARG A 37 0.25 -11.74 -3.81
CA ARG A 37 1.59 -11.90 -4.39
C ARG A 37 2.06 -10.69 -5.20
N ARG A 38 1.20 -10.12 -6.04
CA ARG A 38 1.62 -9.11 -7.04
C ARG A 38 1.49 -7.67 -6.57
N LYS A 39 0.70 -7.41 -5.53
CA LYS A 39 0.42 -6.05 -5.05
C LYS A 39 0.56 -5.89 -3.55
N LEU A 40 -0.11 -6.74 -2.79
CA LEU A 40 -0.28 -6.55 -1.35
C LEU A 40 1.04 -6.74 -0.59
N ILE A 41 1.73 -7.87 -0.79
CA ILE A 41 3.05 -8.10 -0.18
C ILE A 41 4.11 -7.09 -0.66
N PRO A 42 4.23 -6.79 -1.98
CA PRO A 42 5.12 -5.73 -2.44
C PRO A 42 4.86 -4.36 -1.80
N ALA A 43 3.59 -3.98 -1.61
CA ALA A 43 3.24 -2.71 -0.97
C ALA A 43 3.63 -2.69 0.52
N LEU A 44 3.35 -3.77 1.25
CA LEU A 44 3.74 -3.91 2.66
C LEU A 44 5.27 -3.89 2.82
N PHE A 45 6.01 -4.53 1.90
CA PHE A 45 7.47 -4.45 1.88
C PHE A 45 7.98 -3.02 1.66
N HIS A 46 7.33 -2.25 0.77
CA HIS A 46 7.68 -0.85 0.55
C HIS A 46 7.46 -0.02 1.83
N LEU A 47 6.31 -0.18 2.47
CA LEU A 47 5.97 0.51 3.72
C LEU A 47 6.92 0.14 4.87
N ALA A 48 7.37 -1.12 4.94
CA ALA A 48 8.39 -1.56 5.89
C ALA A 48 9.73 -0.84 5.65
N GLY A 49 10.14 -0.72 4.37
CA GLY A 49 11.37 -0.02 3.99
C GLY A 49 11.33 1.49 4.26
N GLU A 50 10.13 2.10 4.26
CA GLU A 50 9.92 3.50 4.60
C GLU A 50 9.76 3.74 6.12
N GLY A 51 9.76 2.68 6.95
CA GLY A 51 9.57 2.80 8.40
C GLY A 51 8.12 3.10 8.80
N CYS A 52 7.16 2.90 7.90
CA CYS A 52 5.74 3.20 8.13
C CYS A 52 4.99 2.09 8.88
N LEU A 53 5.65 0.97 9.20
CA LEU A 53 5.03 -0.16 9.92
C LEU A 53 5.64 -0.30 11.31
N ALA A 54 4.80 -0.52 12.32
CA ALA A 54 5.26 -0.88 13.66
C ALA A 54 6.11 -2.18 13.62
N PRO A 55 7.21 -2.26 14.38
CA PRO A 55 8.00 -3.48 14.52
C PRO A 55 7.19 -4.70 14.98
N GLU A 56 6.10 -4.47 15.73
CA GLU A 56 5.22 -5.48 16.30
C GLU A 56 4.08 -5.90 15.35
N LEU A 57 4.02 -5.36 14.12
CA LEU A 57 3.02 -5.76 13.13
C LEU A 57 3.10 -7.27 12.87
N GLN A 58 1.97 -7.97 12.98
CA GLN A 58 1.85 -9.38 12.60
C GLN A 58 0.98 -9.53 11.36
N ILE A 59 1.41 -10.36 10.42
CA ILE A 59 0.62 -10.69 9.22
C ILE A 59 0.26 -12.17 9.26
N ILE A 60 -1.04 -12.46 9.17
CA ILE A 60 -1.60 -13.81 9.14
C ILE A 60 -2.28 -13.99 7.79
N GLY A 61 -2.05 -15.11 7.13
CA GLY A 61 -2.56 -15.40 5.79
C GLY A 61 -3.33 -16.70 5.68
#